data_AF-X0TRC4-F1
#
_entry.id   AF-X0TRC4-F1
#
_cell.length_a   1.000
_cell.length_b   1.000
_cell.length_c   1.000
_cell.angle_alpha   90.00
_cell.angle_beta   90.00
_cell.angle_gamma   90.00
#
_symmetry.space_group_name_H-M   'P 1'
#
loop_
_entity.id
_entity.type
_entity.pdbx_description
1 polymer ?
#
loop_
_entity_poly.entity_id
_entity_poly.type
_entity_poly.pdbx_seq_one_letter_code
_entity_poly.pdbx_strand_id
1 'polypeptide(L)'
;IERLYSTSSDLNEHGQYAYYGRVAGTLITGNEDGAKHCSMNILYSLQHLGYLIPPQADAAWLGEAGPGPSYLDPGSGGPENDFTNRNTTFMTWNLLHAARMLKDAGGIPAHGNQRSEWEAGCRFDYPNPERR
;
A
#
# COMPACT_ATOMS: atom_id res chain seq x y z
N ILE A 1 7.61 -8.06 -4.84
CA ILE A 1 7.53 -6.72 -5.49
C ILE A 1 7.95 -6.81 -6.96
N GLU A 2 9.08 -7.42 -7.29
CA GLU A 2 9.59 -7.54 -8.67
C GLU A 2 8.55 -8.04 -9.69
N ARG A 3 7.82 -9.13 -9.38
CA ARG A 3 6.73 -9.63 -10.25
C ARG A 3 5.49 -8.73 -10.30
N LEU A 4 5.27 -7.88 -9.31
CA LEU A 4 4.20 -6.88 -9.39
C LEU A 4 4.61 -5.73 -10.31
N TYR A 5 5.90 -5.40 -10.38
CA TYR A 5 6.41 -4.39 -11.31
C TYR A 5 6.35 -4.81 -12.78
N SER A 6 6.29 -6.11 -13.09
CA SER A 6 6.11 -6.54 -14.48
C SER A 6 4.76 -6.14 -15.07
N THR A 7 3.77 -5.76 -14.24
CA THR A 7 2.45 -5.26 -14.67
C THR A 7 2.38 -3.72 -14.64
N SER A 8 3.52 -3.03 -14.60
CA SER A 8 3.57 -1.55 -14.51
C SER A 8 3.09 -0.83 -15.77
N SER A 9 3.00 -1.54 -16.91
CA SER A 9 2.37 -1.04 -18.14
C SER A 9 0.87 -1.34 -18.22
N ASP A 10 0.35 -2.20 -17.36
CA ASP A 10 -1.02 -2.70 -17.48
C ASP A 10 -1.99 -1.66 -16.93
N LEU A 11 -3.12 -1.50 -17.62
CA LEU A 11 -4.16 -0.55 -17.26
C LEU A 11 -5.44 -1.27 -16.78
N ASN A 12 -6.16 -0.66 -15.86
CA ASN A 12 -7.51 -1.06 -15.49
C ASN A 12 -8.53 -0.59 -16.55
N GLU A 13 -9.80 -0.95 -16.38
CA GLU A 13 -10.90 -0.57 -17.29
C GLU A 13 -11.14 0.95 -17.40
N HIS A 14 -10.60 1.72 -16.46
CA HIS A 14 -10.70 3.19 -16.45
C HIS A 14 -9.46 3.88 -17.06
N GLY A 15 -8.50 3.13 -17.59
CA GLY A 15 -7.27 3.67 -18.19
C GLY A 15 -6.22 4.14 -17.18
N GLN A 16 -6.35 3.77 -15.90
CA GLN A 16 -5.34 3.99 -14.85
C GLN A 16 -4.46 2.75 -14.71
N TYR A 17 -3.32 2.84 -14.00
CA TYR A 17 -2.49 1.66 -13.72
C TYR A 17 -3.27 0.55 -13.00
N ALA A 18 -2.95 -0.71 -13.31
CA ALA A 18 -3.75 -1.88 -12.96
C ALA A 18 -4.12 -2.04 -11.47
N TYR A 19 -3.31 -1.53 -10.55
CA TYR A 19 -3.57 -1.66 -9.10
C TYR A 19 -4.33 -0.49 -8.47
N TYR A 20 -4.73 0.52 -9.25
CA TYR A 20 -5.60 1.59 -8.76
C TYR A 20 -6.89 1.04 -8.16
N GLY A 21 -7.41 1.71 -7.12
CA GLY A 21 -8.61 1.30 -6.39
C GLY A 21 -8.39 0.21 -5.33
N ARG A 22 -7.13 -0.10 -5.00
CA ARG A 22 -6.76 -1.08 -3.95
C ARG A 22 -6.03 -0.40 -2.79
N VAL A 23 -6.05 -1.02 -1.61
CA VAL A 23 -5.27 -0.58 -0.45
C VAL A 23 -4.18 -1.58 -0.11
N ALA A 24 -3.09 -1.12 0.50
CA ALA A 24 -2.02 -2.00 0.96
C ALA A 24 -1.50 -1.61 2.35
N GLY A 25 -1.05 -2.62 3.08
CA GLY A 25 -0.34 -2.51 4.35
C GLY A 25 0.63 -3.68 4.52
N THR A 26 1.45 -3.63 5.57
CA THR A 26 2.51 -4.62 5.81
C THR A 26 2.48 -5.13 7.25
N LEU A 27 2.44 -6.45 7.40
CA LEU A 27 2.66 -7.12 8.67
C LEU A 27 4.04 -7.79 8.64
N ILE A 28 4.91 -7.43 9.58
CA ILE A 28 6.30 -7.89 9.59
C ILE A 28 6.62 -8.58 10.91
N THR A 29 7.28 -9.73 10.83
CA THR A 29 7.83 -10.41 12.01
C THR A 29 9.32 -10.61 11.81
N GLY A 30 10.10 -10.40 12.86
CA GLY A 30 11.53 -10.67 12.87
C GLY A 30 12.03 -10.98 14.26
N ASN A 31 13.16 -11.65 14.36
CA ASN A 31 13.71 -12.03 15.67
C ASN A 31 14.32 -10.83 16.41
N GLU A 32 14.60 -9.71 15.73
CA GLU A 32 15.29 -8.54 16.34
C GLU A 32 14.91 -7.20 15.69
N ASP A 33 15.39 -6.88 14.48
CA ASP A 33 15.30 -5.53 13.91
C ASP A 33 14.99 -5.56 12.40
N GLY A 34 14.62 -4.40 11.85
CA GLY A 34 14.45 -4.16 10.43
C GLY A 34 13.01 -3.92 10.00
N ALA A 35 12.02 -4.04 10.90
CA ALA A 35 10.60 -3.92 10.53
C ALA A 35 10.30 -2.60 9.82
N LYS A 36 10.69 -1.46 10.39
CA LYS A 36 10.44 -0.14 9.78
C LYS A 36 11.15 0.03 8.43
N HIS A 37 12.37 -0.48 8.30
CA HIS A 37 13.12 -0.42 7.05
C HIS A 37 12.46 -1.27 5.95
N CYS A 38 11.99 -2.46 6.30
CA CYS A 38 11.23 -3.32 5.41
C CYS A 38 9.87 -2.68 5.03
N SER A 39 9.12 -2.17 6.01
CA SER A 39 7.84 -1.47 5.77
C SER A 39 8.02 -0.31 4.80
N MET A 40 9.03 0.53 5.02
CA MET A 40 9.33 1.68 4.15
C MET A 40 9.48 1.25 2.68
N ASN A 41 10.32 0.25 2.42
CA ASN A 41 10.57 -0.22 1.06
C ASN A 41 9.32 -0.84 0.43
N ILE A 42 8.58 -1.67 1.19
CA ILE A 42 7.41 -2.37 0.67
C ILE A 42 6.26 -1.40 0.39
N LEU A 43 5.94 -0.53 1.36
CA LEU A 43 4.84 0.43 1.24
C LEU A 43 5.12 1.43 0.12
N TYR A 44 6.34 1.95 0.00
CA TYR A 44 6.72 2.81 -1.13
C TYR A 44 6.54 2.10 -2.48
N SER A 45 7.02 0.87 -2.59
CA SER A 45 6.89 0.10 -3.83
C SER A 45 5.42 -0.14 -4.22
N LEU A 46 4.57 -0.49 -3.24
CA LEU A 46 3.15 -0.72 -3.47
C LEU A 46 2.41 0.58 -3.82
N GLN A 47 2.75 1.68 -3.14
CA GLN A 47 2.23 3.01 -3.48
C GLN A 47 2.55 3.35 -4.94
N HIS A 48 3.79 3.14 -5.36
CA HIS A 48 4.23 3.44 -6.72
C HIS A 48 3.53 2.58 -7.78
N LEU A 49 3.04 1.40 -7.41
CA LEU A 49 2.24 0.54 -8.29
C LEU A 49 0.77 0.96 -8.38
N GLY A 50 0.30 1.85 -7.49
CA GLY A 50 -1.06 2.39 -7.49
C GLY A 50 -1.93 2.00 -6.30
N TYR A 51 -1.37 1.30 -5.30
CA TYR A 51 -2.10 1.04 -4.05
C TYR A 51 -2.22 2.32 -3.21
N LEU A 52 -3.37 2.54 -2.61
CA LEU A 52 -3.55 3.54 -1.56
C LEU A 52 -2.99 3.02 -0.24
N ILE A 53 -2.12 3.79 0.40
CA ILE A 53 -1.54 3.49 1.71
C ILE A 53 -2.20 4.39 2.76
N PRO A 54 -3.04 3.87 3.67
CA PRO A 54 -3.64 4.68 4.73
C PRO A 54 -2.65 4.98 5.87
N PRO A 55 -3.01 5.84 6.84
CA PRO A 55 -2.20 6.05 8.05
C PRO A 55 -1.98 4.73 8.82
N GLN A 56 -0.80 4.57 9.42
CA GLN A 56 -0.42 3.38 10.19
C GLN A 56 -0.70 2.06 9.42
N ALA A 57 -0.26 2.02 8.15
CA ALA A 57 -0.42 0.86 7.29
C ALA A 57 0.61 -0.26 7.56
N ASP A 58 1.37 -0.17 8.65
CA ASP A 58 2.29 -1.21 9.07
C ASP A 58 2.08 -1.63 10.53
N ALA A 59 2.28 -2.92 10.76
CA ALA A 59 2.35 -3.52 12.09
C ALA A 59 3.48 -4.54 12.12
N ALA A 60 4.07 -4.73 13.30
CA ALA A 60 5.15 -5.67 13.44
C ALA A 60 5.25 -6.31 14.82
N TRP A 61 5.89 -7.47 14.85
CA TRP A 61 6.50 -8.03 16.03
C TRP A 61 8.01 -8.17 15.81
N LEU A 62 8.77 -7.82 16.83
CA LEU A 62 10.21 -7.94 16.89
C LEU A 62 10.59 -8.54 18.24
N GLY A 63 11.48 -9.54 18.20
CA GLY A 63 12.12 -10.07 19.42
C GLY A 63 13.19 -9.13 19.97
N GLU A 64 13.86 -9.58 21.02
CA GLU A 64 14.98 -8.88 21.63
C GLU A 64 16.22 -8.85 20.72
N ALA A 65 17.14 -7.93 21.00
CA ALA A 65 18.40 -7.86 20.27
C ALA A 65 19.19 -9.18 20.34
N GLY A 66 19.63 -9.68 19.19
CA GLY A 66 20.35 -10.94 19.02
C GLY A 66 19.51 -12.11 18.48
N PRO A 67 20.09 -13.33 18.44
CA PRO A 67 19.37 -14.51 17.97
C PRO A 67 18.27 -14.86 18.98
N GLY A 68 17.03 -14.73 18.53
CA GLY A 68 15.85 -15.01 19.33
C GLY A 68 14.91 -16.03 18.70
N PRO A 69 13.88 -16.46 19.45
CA PRO A 69 12.76 -17.23 18.93
C PRO A 69 12.00 -16.43 17.85
N SER A 70 11.39 -17.13 16.89
CA SER A 70 10.42 -16.54 15.96
C SER A 70 9.06 -16.32 16.63
N TYR A 71 8.19 -15.53 15.98
CA TYR A 71 6.91 -15.08 16.54
C TYR A 71 6.08 -16.18 17.22
N LEU A 72 5.97 -17.38 16.64
CA LEU A 72 5.17 -18.48 17.19
C LEU A 72 5.95 -19.51 18.02
N ASP A 73 7.26 -19.31 18.20
CA ASP A 73 8.07 -20.25 18.95
C ASP A 73 7.73 -20.19 20.44
N PRO A 74 7.82 -21.32 21.17
CA PRO A 74 7.60 -21.33 22.61
C PRO A 74 8.49 -20.31 23.34
N GLY A 75 7.86 -19.43 24.12
CA GLY A 75 8.58 -18.40 24.89
C GLY A 75 8.95 -17.14 24.10
N SER A 76 8.51 -16.98 22.85
CA SER A 76 8.71 -15.75 22.09
C SER A 76 7.99 -14.54 22.68
N GLY A 77 6.82 -14.76 23.32
CA GLY A 77 5.90 -13.70 23.73
C GLY A 77 5.24 -12.96 22.56
N GLY A 78 5.33 -13.50 21.35
CA GLY A 78 4.79 -12.91 20.12
C GLY A 78 3.27 -12.73 20.16
N PRO A 79 2.49 -13.82 20.26
CA PRO A 79 1.03 -13.75 20.27
C PRO A 79 0.46 -12.89 21.41
N GLU A 80 1.17 -12.81 22.54
CA GLU A 80 0.76 -12.06 23.72
C GLU A 80 1.21 -10.58 23.69
N ASN A 81 2.00 -10.16 22.71
CA ASN A 81 2.54 -8.81 22.65
C ASN A 81 1.45 -7.77 22.39
N ASP A 82 1.05 -7.02 23.42
CA ASP A 82 -0.01 -6.01 23.35
C ASP A 82 0.29 -4.90 22.32
N PHE A 83 1.56 -4.48 22.20
CA PHE A 83 1.95 -3.46 21.22
C PHE A 83 1.73 -3.94 19.79
N THR A 84 2.15 -5.18 19.46
CA THR A 84 1.88 -5.81 18.17
C THR A 84 0.39 -5.96 17.94
N ASN A 85 -0.36 -6.51 18.91
CA ASN A 85 -1.80 -6.75 18.77
C ASN A 85 -2.59 -5.46 18.55
N ARG A 86 -2.27 -4.39 19.31
CA ARG A 86 -2.89 -3.07 19.14
C ARG A 86 -2.59 -2.49 17.76
N ASN A 87 -1.34 -2.47 17.33
CA ASN A 87 -0.98 -1.88 16.05
C ASN A 87 -1.52 -2.69 14.86
N THR A 88 -1.52 -4.02 14.94
CA THR A 88 -2.17 -4.87 13.94
C THR A 88 -3.66 -4.55 13.85
N THR A 89 -4.34 -4.41 15.00
CA THR A 89 -5.76 -4.06 15.05
C THR A 89 -6.02 -2.70 14.39
N PHE A 90 -5.24 -1.68 14.71
CA PHE A 90 -5.40 -0.33 14.15
C PHE A 90 -5.11 -0.30 12.65
N MET A 91 -4.02 -0.95 12.23
CA MET A 91 -3.68 -1.11 10.81
C MET A 91 -4.83 -1.78 10.04
N THR A 92 -5.40 -2.87 10.58
CA THR A 92 -6.53 -3.57 9.96
C THR A 92 -7.73 -2.65 9.79
N TRP A 93 -8.14 -1.91 10.84
CA TRP A 93 -9.25 -0.97 10.72
C TRP A 93 -8.98 0.14 9.70
N ASN A 94 -7.79 0.72 9.68
CA ASN A 94 -7.42 1.75 8.71
C ASN A 94 -7.48 1.22 7.27
N LEU A 95 -7.01 -0.01 7.02
CA LEU A 95 -7.10 -0.66 5.71
C LEU A 95 -8.56 -0.92 5.31
N LEU A 96 -9.39 -1.43 6.23
CA LEU A 96 -10.80 -1.69 5.96
C LEU A 96 -11.58 -0.41 5.66
N HIS A 97 -11.34 0.65 6.43
CA HIS A 97 -11.97 1.95 6.20
C HIS A 97 -11.56 2.55 4.86
N ALA A 98 -10.26 2.57 4.54
CA ALA A 98 -9.77 3.08 3.27
C ALA A 98 -10.29 2.26 2.07
N ALA A 99 -10.32 0.93 2.17
CA ALA A 99 -10.88 0.07 1.14
C ALA A 99 -12.37 0.33 0.93
N ARG A 100 -13.12 0.52 2.04
CA ARG A 100 -14.54 0.83 1.97
C ARG A 100 -14.79 2.20 1.32
N MET A 101 -14.03 3.22 1.71
CA MET A 101 -14.11 4.55 1.11
C MET A 101 -13.83 4.52 -0.39
N LEU A 102 -12.77 3.81 -0.82
CA LEU A 102 -12.48 3.63 -2.24
C LEU A 102 -13.62 2.92 -2.97
N LYS A 103 -14.16 1.84 -2.39
CA LYS A 103 -15.28 1.10 -3.00
C LYS A 103 -16.52 1.98 -3.14
N ASP A 104 -16.89 2.70 -2.09
CA ASP A 104 -18.09 3.56 -2.08
C ASP A 104 -17.93 4.76 -3.04
N ALA A 105 -16.72 5.25 -3.23
CA ALA A 105 -16.41 6.32 -4.18
C ALA A 105 -16.29 5.84 -5.65
N GLY A 106 -16.33 4.53 -5.91
CA GLY A 106 -16.09 3.97 -7.25
C GLY A 106 -14.61 3.98 -7.67
N GLY A 107 -13.68 4.01 -6.71
CA GLY A 107 -12.24 4.03 -6.94
C GLY A 107 -11.61 5.42 -6.82
N ILE A 108 -10.37 5.54 -7.29
CA ILE A 108 -9.71 6.85 -7.44
C ILE A 108 -10.20 7.47 -8.75
N PRO A 109 -10.61 8.76 -8.79
CA PRO A 109 -11.05 9.40 -10.02
C PRO A 109 -10.06 9.23 -11.18
N ALA A 110 -10.57 8.83 -12.35
CA ALA A 110 -9.73 8.54 -13.52
C ALA A 110 -9.21 9.81 -14.21
N HIS A 111 -10.04 10.86 -14.25
CA HIS A 111 -9.66 12.16 -14.82
C HIS A 111 -8.37 12.69 -14.19
N GLY A 112 -7.42 13.10 -15.02
CA GLY A 112 -6.09 13.56 -14.57
C GLY A 112 -5.04 12.47 -14.45
N ASN A 113 -5.40 11.19 -14.59
CA ASN A 113 -4.46 10.08 -14.44
C ASN A 113 -4.69 8.94 -15.45
N GLN A 114 -4.90 9.32 -16.71
CA GLN A 114 -5.06 8.39 -17.83
C GLN A 114 -3.92 8.60 -18.82
N ARG A 115 -3.03 7.60 -18.91
CA ARG A 115 -1.84 7.69 -19.77
C ARG A 115 -2.20 7.76 -21.25
N SER A 116 -3.17 6.97 -21.69
CA SER A 116 -3.64 6.96 -23.09
C SER A 116 -4.19 8.31 -23.52
N GLU A 117 -4.95 8.99 -22.66
CA GLU A 117 -5.47 10.34 -22.93
C GLU A 117 -4.34 11.37 -23.01
N TRP A 118 -3.36 11.28 -22.11
CA TRP A 118 -2.19 12.15 -22.15
C TRP A 118 -1.40 11.99 -23.45
N GLU A 119 -1.19 10.74 -23.89
CA GLU A 119 -0.54 10.38 -25.15
C GLU A 119 -1.34 10.83 -26.37
N ALA A 120 -2.68 10.86 -26.30
CA ALA A 120 -3.57 11.42 -27.32
C ALA A 120 -3.57 12.97 -27.36
N GLY A 121 -2.75 13.63 -26.52
CA GLY A 121 -2.64 15.08 -26.48
C GLY A 121 -3.64 15.77 -25.56
N CYS A 122 -4.49 15.02 -24.83
CA CYS A 122 -5.36 15.60 -23.82
C CYS A 122 -4.53 16.26 -22.72
N ARG A 123 -4.93 17.47 -22.35
CA ARG A 123 -4.37 18.21 -21.22
C ARG A 123 -5.52 18.53 -20.29
N PHE A 124 -5.63 17.75 -19.23
CA PHE A 124 -6.70 17.85 -18.26
C PHE A 124 -6.77 19.29 -17.72
N ASP A 125 -7.91 19.94 -17.92
CA ASP A 125 -8.23 21.29 -17.45
C ASP A 125 -7.30 22.43 -17.92
N TYR A 126 -6.36 22.16 -18.82
CA TYR A 126 -5.50 23.19 -19.40
C TYR A 126 -6.24 23.86 -20.57
N PRO A 127 -6.34 25.20 -20.61
CA PRO A 127 -6.99 25.89 -21.71
C PRO A 127 -6.26 25.57 -23.02
N ASN A 128 -6.97 25.04 -24.01
CA ASN A 128 -6.41 24.74 -25.32
C ASN A 128 -6.01 26.07 -26.01
N PRO A 129 -4.72 26.33 -26.26
CA PRO A 129 -4.28 27.59 -26.86
C PRO A 129 -4.77 27.78 -28.30
N GLU A 130 -5.18 26.72 -28.99
CA GLU A 130 -5.67 26.76 -30.38
C GLU A 130 -7.19 26.98 -30.50
N ARG A 131 -7.94 26.89 -29.39
CA ARG A 131 -9.36 27.24 -29.33
C ARG A 131 -9.56 28.41 -28.37
N ARG A 132 -9.21 29.60 -28.84
CA ARG A 132 -9.63 30.88 -28.23
C ARG A 132 -10.39 31.70 -29.26
#